data_AF-A0A6N4H6A9-F1
#
_entry.id   AF-A0A6N4H6A9-F1
#
_cell.length_a   1.000
_cell.length_b   1.000
_cell.length_c   1.000
_cell.angle_alpha   90.00
_cell.angle_beta   90.00
_cell.angle_gamma   90.00
#
_symmetry.space_group_name_H-M   'P 1'
#
loop_
_entity.id
_entity.type
_entity.pdbx_description
1 polymer ?
#
loop_
_entity_poly.entity_id
_entity_poly.type
_entity_poly.pdbx_seq_one_letter_code
_entity_poly.pdbx_strand_id
1 'polypeptide(L)'
;MTGLRKRVTVGFLSIVCLLFFSGMVSFVELSHLSRDTGEILKANMRNIELAKEMLDAAHEQNVALIRLSVFGDRSCDSLCRRSLERLENTLLVAQDEALEKSFLDSLAFATTELRLLTDNYLAFGTAAPEVPGLVLPDSVGVKWYNDEYVALYGRLTSAIKNYMTSTQSSLAPRAEQMKKNAYRAVTPVLISLAVMIAIVLMLYYFMSVYCVNPILRMNKGLGDYLSFRVPFVVKADCKDEMLELKEKIETLITISKQPKA
;
A
#
# COMPACT_ATOMS: atom_id res chain seq x y z
N MET A 1 -32.76 42.18 -6.37
CA MET A 1 -31.43 42.63 -5.87
C MET A 1 -30.68 41.51 -5.12
N THR A 2 -30.29 40.41 -5.78
CA THR A 2 -29.65 39.23 -5.13
C THR A 2 -28.24 38.91 -5.63
N GLY A 3 -27.68 39.73 -6.53
CA GLY A 3 -26.42 39.45 -7.22
C GLY A 3 -25.21 39.32 -6.28
N LEU A 4 -25.07 40.21 -5.29
CA LEU A 4 -23.91 40.20 -4.38
C LEU A 4 -23.87 38.93 -3.52
N ARG A 5 -25.00 38.56 -2.89
CA ARG A 5 -25.09 37.35 -2.06
C ARG A 5 -24.80 36.10 -2.90
N LYS A 6 -25.40 35.97 -4.08
CA LYS A 6 -25.12 34.84 -4.98
C LYS A 6 -23.66 34.78 -5.42
N ARG A 7 -23.06 35.91 -5.82
CA ARG A 7 -21.66 35.96 -6.28
C ARG A 7 -20.67 35.59 -5.16
N VAL A 8 -20.89 36.09 -3.94
CA VAL A 8 -20.06 35.75 -2.78
C VAL A 8 -20.23 34.26 -2.43
N THR A 9 -21.45 33.74 -2.32
CA THR A 9 -21.67 32.31 -2.03
C THR A 9 -21.07 31.41 -3.10
N VAL A 10 -21.17 31.76 -4.39
CA VAL A 10 -20.58 30.98 -5.49
C VAL A 10 -19.05 31.01 -5.43
N GLY A 11 -18.44 32.17 -5.15
CA GLY A 11 -16.99 32.29 -4.99
C GLY A 11 -16.46 31.40 -3.86
N PHE A 12 -17.07 31.49 -2.68
CA PHE A 12 -16.71 30.64 -1.54
C PHE A 12 -16.93 29.15 -1.81
N LEU A 13 -18.05 28.79 -2.43
CA LEU A 13 -18.34 27.40 -2.80
C LEU A 13 -17.30 26.86 -3.80
N SER A 14 -16.86 27.67 -4.76
CA SER A 14 -15.82 27.27 -5.72
C SER A 14 -14.48 26.98 -5.04
N ILE A 15 -14.10 27.76 -4.03
CA ILE A 15 -12.86 27.57 -3.26
C ILE A 15 -12.94 26.26 -2.47
N VAL A 16 -14.08 25.99 -1.82
CA VAL A 16 -14.29 24.72 -1.10
C VAL A 16 -14.22 23.53 -2.07
N CYS A 17 -14.87 23.62 -3.23
CA CYS A 17 -14.82 22.56 -4.24
C CYS A 17 -13.38 22.33 -4.74
N LEU A 18 -12.63 23.39 -5.05
CA LEU A 18 -11.24 23.28 -5.50
C LEU A 18 -10.33 22.63 -4.43
N LEU A 19 -10.48 23.03 -3.17
CA LEU A 19 -9.74 22.42 -2.06
C LEU A 19 -10.09 20.96 -1.88
N PHE A 20 -11.36 20.59 -2.03
CA PHE A 20 -11.81 19.22 -1.98
C PHE A 20 -11.21 18.38 -3.11
N PHE A 21 -11.27 18.86 -4.36
CA PHE A 21 -10.67 18.16 -5.50
C PHE A 21 -9.14 18.04 -5.37
N SER A 22 -8.46 19.10 -4.93
CA SER A 22 -7.01 19.07 -4.68
C SER A 22 -6.63 18.06 -3.59
N GLY A 23 -7.36 18.05 -2.47
CA GLY A 23 -7.17 17.07 -1.41
C GLY A 23 -7.47 15.64 -1.85
N MET A 24 -8.49 15.45 -2.69
CA MET A 24 -8.87 14.15 -3.22
C MET A 24 -7.81 13.60 -4.19
N VAL A 25 -7.24 14.44 -5.07
CA VAL A 25 -6.14 14.04 -5.96
C VAL A 25 -4.90 13.61 -5.16
N SER A 26 -4.52 14.37 -4.14
CA SER A 26 -3.40 14.00 -3.26
C SER A 26 -3.63 12.69 -2.51
N PHE A 27 -4.88 12.41 -2.11
CA PHE A 27 -5.25 11.14 -1.48
C PHE A 27 -5.18 9.96 -2.46
N VAL A 28 -5.58 10.17 -3.71
CA VAL A 28 -5.53 9.15 -4.76
C VAL A 28 -4.08 8.79 -5.10
N GLU A 29 -3.17 9.76 -5.22
CA GLU A 29 -1.74 9.50 -5.44
C GLU A 29 -1.11 8.67 -4.30
N LEU A 30 -1.45 9.00 -3.05
CA LEU A 30 -1.07 8.20 -1.88
C LEU A 30 -1.68 6.79 -1.90
N SER A 31 -2.92 6.66 -2.37
CA SER A 31 -3.60 5.37 -2.51
C SER A 31 -2.97 4.49 -3.59
N HIS A 32 -2.48 5.07 -4.69
CA HIS A 32 -1.74 4.34 -5.72
C HIS A 32 -0.41 3.82 -5.18
N LEU A 33 0.37 4.66 -4.50
CA LEU A 33 1.63 4.25 -3.85
C LEU A 33 1.41 3.13 -2.82
N SER A 34 0.32 3.20 -2.05
CA SER A 34 -0.08 2.16 -1.10
C SER A 34 -0.45 0.86 -1.79
N ARG A 35 -1.19 0.92 -2.90
CA ARG A 35 -1.63 -0.25 -3.66
C ARG A 35 -0.45 -0.97 -4.31
N ASP A 36 0.49 -0.24 -4.91
CA ASP A 36 1.70 -0.80 -5.52
C ASP A 36 2.57 -1.51 -4.48
N THR A 37 2.67 -0.94 -3.27
CA THR A 37 3.40 -1.57 -2.16
C THR A 37 2.69 -2.83 -1.65
N GLY A 38 1.35 -2.87 -1.71
CA GLY A 38 0.55 -4.05 -1.35
C GLY A 38 0.72 -5.20 -2.33
N GLU A 39 0.82 -4.91 -3.64
CA GLU A 39 1.12 -5.93 -4.66
C GLU A 39 2.54 -6.50 -4.49
N ILE A 40 3.53 -5.65 -4.18
CA ILE A 40 4.90 -6.10 -3.85
C ILE A 40 4.90 -7.00 -2.60
N LEU A 41 4.12 -6.66 -1.57
CA LEU A 41 4.05 -7.48 -0.35
C LEU A 41 3.42 -8.84 -0.62
N LYS A 42 2.37 -8.89 -1.45
CA LYS A 42 1.70 -10.12 -1.87
C LYS A 42 2.65 -11.02 -2.67
N ALA A 43 3.40 -10.45 -3.62
CA ALA A 43 4.42 -11.17 -4.39
C ALA A 43 5.53 -11.73 -3.49
N ASN A 44 6.01 -10.97 -2.50
CA ASN A 44 7.04 -11.50 -1.60
C ASN A 44 6.49 -12.57 -0.63
N MET A 45 5.22 -12.49 -0.21
CA MET A 45 4.59 -13.52 0.63
C MET A 45 4.44 -14.84 -0.16
N ARG A 46 4.04 -14.73 -1.43
CA ARG A 46 4.00 -15.83 -2.40
C ARG A 46 5.38 -16.48 -2.58
N ASN A 47 6.43 -15.68 -2.73
CA ASN A 47 7.82 -16.16 -2.84
C ASN A 47 8.28 -16.95 -1.59
N ILE A 48 7.89 -16.53 -0.39
CA ILE A 48 8.18 -17.26 0.86
C ILE A 48 7.47 -18.61 0.88
N GLU A 49 6.23 -18.67 0.40
CA GLU A 49 5.46 -19.91 0.35
C GLU A 49 6.08 -20.91 -0.64
N LEU A 50 6.50 -20.44 -1.81
CA LEU A 50 7.26 -21.25 -2.77
C LEU A 50 8.58 -21.75 -2.17
N ALA A 51 9.32 -20.90 -1.45
CA ALA A 51 10.57 -21.31 -0.78
C ALA A 51 10.34 -22.40 0.28
N LYS A 52 9.25 -22.33 1.04
CA LYS A 52 8.87 -23.37 2.00
C LYS A 52 8.53 -24.68 1.31
N GLU A 53 7.75 -24.62 0.24
CA GLU A 53 7.38 -25.81 -0.52
C GLU A 53 8.62 -26.48 -1.15
N MET A 54 9.60 -25.71 -1.64
CA MET A 54 10.89 -26.25 -2.08
C MET A 54 11.65 -26.93 -0.94
N LEU A 55 11.69 -26.29 0.24
CA LEU A 55 12.38 -26.84 1.41
C LEU A 55 11.75 -28.16 1.87
N ASP A 56 10.42 -28.21 1.89
CA ASP A 56 9.66 -29.40 2.27
C ASP A 56 9.86 -30.54 1.25
N ALA A 57 9.82 -30.24 -0.05
CA ALA A 57 10.08 -31.21 -1.11
C ALA A 57 11.51 -31.76 -1.06
N ALA A 58 12.51 -30.90 -0.85
CA ALA A 58 13.90 -31.31 -0.68
C ALA A 58 14.07 -32.20 0.57
N HIS A 59 13.38 -31.87 1.67
CA HIS A 59 13.43 -32.68 2.88
C HIS A 59 12.78 -34.06 2.69
N GLU A 60 11.62 -34.11 2.02
CA GLU A 60 10.93 -35.35 1.69
C GLU A 60 11.80 -36.25 0.79
N GLN A 61 12.49 -35.66 -0.19
CA GLN A 61 13.47 -36.35 -1.02
C GLN A 61 14.62 -36.93 -0.19
N ASN A 62 15.20 -36.14 0.70
CA ASN A 62 16.28 -36.58 1.57
C ASN A 62 15.87 -37.79 2.43
N VAL A 63 14.67 -37.75 3.02
CA VAL A 63 14.14 -38.87 3.81
C VAL A 63 13.93 -40.12 2.94
N ALA A 64 13.37 -39.96 1.74
CA ALA A 64 13.19 -41.07 0.80
C ALA A 64 14.54 -41.67 0.38
N LEU A 65 15.55 -40.84 0.16
CA LEU A 65 16.88 -41.28 -0.25
C LEU A 65 17.66 -41.95 0.87
N ILE A 66 17.50 -41.51 2.13
CA ILE A 66 18.04 -42.23 3.29
C ILE A 66 17.41 -43.63 3.37
N ARG A 67 16.08 -43.74 3.23
CA ARG A 67 15.39 -45.04 3.24
C ARG A 67 15.83 -45.95 2.11
N LEU A 68 16.07 -45.39 0.94
CA LEU A 68 16.54 -46.15 -0.21
C LEU A 68 18.02 -46.58 -0.05
N SER A 69 18.91 -45.65 0.31
CA SER A 69 20.36 -45.89 0.32
C SER A 69 20.89 -46.58 1.58
N VAL A 70 20.24 -46.37 2.74
CA VAL A 70 20.66 -46.93 4.03
C VAL A 70 19.88 -48.19 4.39
N PHE A 71 18.57 -48.22 4.08
CA PHE A 71 17.68 -49.33 4.44
C PHE A 71 17.31 -50.24 3.26
N GLY A 72 17.70 -49.90 2.03
CA GLY A 72 17.39 -50.69 0.84
C GLY A 72 15.91 -50.72 0.46
N ASP A 73 15.09 -49.81 1.01
CA ASP A 73 13.64 -49.80 0.81
C ASP A 73 13.27 -49.23 -0.57
N ARG A 74 13.10 -50.11 -1.55
CA ARG A 74 12.75 -49.76 -2.94
C ARG A 74 11.36 -49.17 -3.10
N SER A 75 10.48 -49.26 -2.09
CA SER A 75 9.16 -48.60 -2.15
C SER A 75 9.26 -47.07 -2.21
N CYS A 76 10.40 -46.52 -1.75
CA CYS A 76 10.69 -45.09 -1.73
C CYS A 76 11.21 -44.52 -3.06
N ASP A 77 11.49 -45.33 -4.09
CA ASP A 77 11.97 -44.83 -5.41
C ASP A 77 10.98 -43.84 -6.04
N SER A 78 9.69 -44.22 -6.05
CA SER A 78 8.62 -43.38 -6.58
C SER A 78 8.43 -42.07 -5.78
N LEU A 79 8.64 -42.12 -4.46
CA LEU A 79 8.57 -40.95 -3.59
C LEU A 79 9.74 -40.00 -3.84
N CYS A 80 10.95 -40.55 -3.99
CA CYS A 80 12.16 -39.77 -4.31
C CYS A 80 11.99 -39.01 -5.63
N ARG A 81 11.55 -39.71 -6.69
CA ARG A 81 11.30 -39.09 -8.01
C ARG A 81 10.22 -38.02 -7.95
N ARG A 82 9.09 -38.29 -7.27
CA ARG A 82 8.00 -37.32 -7.10
C ARG A 82 8.43 -36.08 -6.31
N SER A 83 9.21 -36.24 -5.24
CA SER A 83 9.68 -35.11 -4.43
C SER A 83 10.64 -34.20 -5.21
N LEU A 84 11.48 -34.78 -6.05
CA LEU A 84 12.41 -34.03 -6.89
C LEU A 84 11.67 -33.30 -8.03
N GLU A 85 10.71 -33.96 -8.68
CA GLU A 85 9.82 -33.30 -9.66
C GLU A 85 9.04 -32.14 -9.03
N ARG A 86 8.56 -32.31 -7.80
CA ARG A 86 7.88 -31.24 -7.06
C ARG A 86 8.82 -30.07 -6.78
N LEU A 87 10.04 -30.34 -6.33
CA LEU A 87 11.07 -29.31 -6.10
C LEU A 87 11.35 -28.50 -7.37
N GLU A 88 11.52 -29.18 -8.52
CA GLU A 88 11.77 -28.52 -9.80
C GLU A 88 10.58 -27.69 -10.29
N ASN A 89 9.37 -28.23 -10.19
CA ASN A 89 8.16 -27.50 -10.59
C ASN A 89 7.98 -26.23 -9.76
N THR A 90 8.16 -26.32 -8.43
CA THR A 90 8.09 -25.15 -7.55
C THR A 90 9.19 -24.14 -7.87
N LEU A 91 10.39 -24.61 -8.21
CA LEU A 91 11.51 -23.76 -8.61
C LEU A 91 11.23 -23.00 -9.92
N LEU A 92 10.64 -23.66 -10.92
CA LEU A 92 10.24 -23.02 -12.17
C LEU A 92 9.20 -21.93 -11.95
N VAL A 93 8.21 -22.19 -11.10
CA VAL A 93 7.21 -21.18 -10.71
C VAL A 93 7.88 -19.99 -10.01
N ALA A 94 8.83 -20.24 -9.11
CA ALA A 94 9.58 -19.17 -8.47
C ALA A 94 10.45 -18.38 -9.46
N GLN A 95 11.06 -19.01 -10.47
CA GLN A 95 11.84 -18.31 -11.49
C GLN A 95 10.99 -17.40 -12.38
N ASP A 96 9.77 -17.79 -12.69
CA ASP A 96 8.83 -16.98 -13.48
C ASP A 96 8.28 -15.81 -12.65
N GLU A 97 7.97 -16.05 -11.36
CA GLU A 97 7.35 -15.06 -10.47
C GLU A 97 8.38 -14.12 -9.77
N ALA A 98 9.66 -14.47 -9.67
CA ALA A 98 10.62 -13.71 -8.87
C ALA A 98 11.25 -12.50 -9.56
N LEU A 99 11.44 -11.45 -8.77
CA LEU A 99 12.15 -10.23 -9.14
C LEU A 99 13.69 -10.41 -9.14
N GLU A 100 14.23 -11.30 -8.30
CA GLU A 100 15.68 -11.57 -8.20
C GLU A 100 16.05 -12.89 -8.89
N LYS A 101 16.41 -12.81 -10.17
CA LYS A 101 16.77 -13.98 -10.99
C LYS A 101 18.12 -14.62 -10.61
N SER A 102 19.06 -13.82 -10.12
CA SER A 102 20.44 -14.27 -9.84
C SER A 102 20.54 -15.34 -8.74
N PHE A 103 19.72 -15.26 -7.69
CA PHE A 103 19.68 -16.27 -6.63
C PHE A 103 19.06 -17.58 -7.10
N LEU A 104 18.03 -17.48 -7.96
CA LEU A 104 17.32 -18.65 -8.48
C LEU A 104 18.12 -19.40 -9.55
N ASP A 105 19.03 -18.73 -10.26
CA ASP A 105 19.96 -19.41 -11.18
C ASP A 105 20.94 -20.31 -10.42
N SER A 106 21.46 -19.84 -9.27
CA SER A 106 22.32 -20.64 -8.40
C SER A 106 21.56 -21.82 -7.78
N LEU A 107 20.28 -21.61 -7.45
CA LEU A 107 19.41 -22.64 -6.92
C LEU A 107 19.06 -23.70 -7.98
N ALA A 108 18.75 -23.29 -9.20
CA ALA A 108 18.51 -24.19 -10.33
C ALA A 108 19.72 -25.03 -10.67
N PHE A 109 20.91 -24.44 -10.65
CA PHE A 109 22.14 -25.22 -10.82
C PHE A 109 22.25 -26.31 -9.74
N ALA A 110 22.09 -25.96 -8.46
CA ALA A 110 22.15 -26.93 -7.36
C ALA A 110 21.05 -28.01 -7.43
N THR A 111 19.84 -27.65 -7.85
CA THR A 111 18.73 -28.61 -8.04
C THR A 111 19.03 -29.58 -9.19
N THR A 112 19.55 -29.10 -10.32
CA THR A 112 19.92 -29.98 -11.44
C THR A 112 21.09 -30.90 -11.10
N GLU A 113 22.07 -30.41 -10.34
CA GLU A 113 23.20 -31.21 -9.87
C GLU A 113 22.73 -32.32 -8.91
N LEU A 114 21.82 -31.99 -7.98
CA LEU A 114 21.18 -32.96 -7.09
C LEU A 114 20.36 -34.01 -7.87
N ARG A 115 19.65 -33.58 -8.92
CA ARG A 115 18.88 -34.49 -9.79
C ARG A 115 19.79 -35.48 -10.51
N LEU A 116 20.84 -34.99 -11.17
CA LEU A 116 21.78 -35.85 -11.89
C LEU A 116 22.43 -36.87 -10.95
N LEU A 117 22.82 -36.44 -9.75
CA LEU A 117 23.39 -37.32 -8.73
C LEU A 117 22.38 -38.40 -8.28
N THR A 118 21.13 -38.00 -8.04
CA THR A 118 20.05 -38.91 -7.63
C THR A 118 19.72 -39.90 -8.75
N ASP A 119 19.53 -39.45 -9.98
CA ASP A 119 19.21 -40.29 -11.14
C ASP A 119 20.34 -41.29 -11.44
N ASN A 120 21.61 -40.87 -11.31
CA ASN A 120 22.76 -41.77 -11.44
C ASN A 120 22.77 -42.85 -10.34
N TYR A 121 22.41 -42.51 -9.09
CA TYR A 121 22.32 -43.49 -8.02
C TYR A 121 21.17 -44.49 -8.23
N LEU A 122 20.01 -44.02 -8.69
CA LEU A 122 18.87 -44.90 -9.02
C LEU A 122 19.19 -45.84 -10.20
N ALA A 123 19.97 -45.36 -11.19
CA ALA A 123 20.33 -46.13 -12.37
C ALA A 123 21.49 -47.12 -12.13
N PHE A 124 22.51 -46.75 -11.34
CA PHE A 124 23.76 -47.52 -11.20
C PHE A 124 24.04 -48.04 -9.78
N GLY A 125 23.50 -47.39 -8.74
CA GLY A 125 23.68 -47.78 -7.33
C GLY A 125 22.96 -49.08 -6.94
N THR A 126 22.17 -49.64 -7.86
CA THR A 126 21.38 -50.87 -7.70
C THR A 126 22.11 -52.14 -8.15
N ALA A 127 23.35 -52.04 -8.63
CA ALA A 127 24.15 -53.16 -9.13
C ALA A 127 24.84 -54.01 -8.02
N ALA A 128 24.35 -53.97 -6.78
CA ALA A 128 24.78 -54.91 -5.73
C ALA A 128 24.01 -56.23 -5.88
N PRO A 129 24.68 -57.41 -5.86
CA PRO A 129 24.01 -58.69 -6.07
C PRO A 129 22.97 -58.94 -4.98
N GLU A 130 21.72 -59.22 -5.39
CA GLU A 130 20.66 -59.66 -4.49
C GLU A 130 21.08 -60.98 -3.82
N VAL A 131 21.57 -60.92 -2.58
CA VAL A 131 21.68 -62.10 -1.72
C VAL A 131 20.42 -62.15 -0.85
N PRO A 132 19.50 -63.11 -1.06
CA PRO A 132 18.29 -63.21 -0.26
C PRO A 132 18.66 -63.58 1.19
N GLY A 133 18.35 -62.69 2.14
CA GLY A 133 18.30 -63.02 3.56
C GLY A 133 19.28 -62.32 4.51
N LEU A 134 20.09 -61.37 4.04
CA LEU A 134 20.92 -60.57 4.95
C LEU A 134 20.91 -59.09 4.56
N VAL A 135 20.08 -58.30 5.24
CA VAL A 135 20.12 -56.83 5.17
C VAL A 135 21.37 -56.39 5.95
N LEU A 136 22.53 -56.45 5.31
CA LEU A 136 23.68 -55.70 5.74
C LEU A 136 23.45 -54.27 5.23
N PRO A 137 23.56 -53.22 6.07
CA PRO A 137 23.52 -51.85 5.56
C PRO A 137 24.60 -51.74 4.48
N ASP A 138 24.19 -51.44 3.26
CA ASP A 138 25.10 -51.29 2.13
C ASP A 138 26.05 -50.16 2.48
N SER A 139 27.22 -50.52 3.00
CA SER A 139 28.28 -49.59 3.40
C SER A 139 28.68 -48.66 2.25
N VAL A 140 28.39 -49.06 1.01
CA VAL A 140 28.49 -48.25 -0.22
C VAL A 140 27.41 -47.16 -0.29
N GLY A 141 26.14 -47.48 -0.04
CA GLY A 141 25.04 -46.52 -0.03
C GLY A 141 25.17 -45.49 1.09
N VAL A 142 25.60 -45.93 2.28
CA VAL A 142 25.87 -45.04 3.42
C VAL A 142 27.05 -44.10 3.13
N LYS A 143 28.13 -44.59 2.49
CA LYS A 143 29.27 -43.75 2.12
C LYS A 143 28.91 -42.73 1.04
N TRP A 144 28.26 -43.17 -0.02
CA TRP A 144 27.79 -42.29 -1.10
C TRP A 144 26.86 -41.18 -0.57
N TYR A 145 25.90 -41.54 0.30
CA TYR A 145 25.00 -40.57 0.89
C TYR A 145 25.75 -39.50 1.72
N ASN A 146 26.68 -39.93 2.58
CA ASN A 146 27.42 -39.01 3.45
C ASN A 146 28.45 -38.14 2.70
N ASP A 147 29.16 -38.72 1.74
CA ASP A 147 30.29 -38.06 1.07
C ASP A 147 29.84 -37.18 -0.11
N GLU A 148 28.84 -37.61 -0.88
CA GLU A 148 28.42 -36.93 -2.11
C GLU A 148 27.08 -36.19 -1.96
N TYR A 149 26.06 -36.86 -1.41
CA TYR A 149 24.70 -36.29 -1.38
C TYR A 149 24.51 -35.20 -0.30
N VAL A 150 25.00 -35.43 0.93
CA VAL A 150 24.81 -34.50 2.06
C VAL A 150 25.37 -33.11 1.78
N ALA A 151 26.51 -33.01 1.09
CA ALA A 151 27.12 -31.73 0.75
C ALA A 151 26.24 -30.91 -0.23
N LEU A 152 25.72 -31.56 -1.27
CA LEU A 152 24.82 -30.95 -2.27
C LEU A 152 23.49 -30.56 -1.65
N TYR A 153 22.89 -31.45 -0.85
CA TYR A 153 21.66 -31.18 -0.12
C TYR A 153 21.80 -30.01 0.86
N GLY A 154 22.93 -29.92 1.58
CA GLY A 154 23.23 -28.81 2.48
C GLY A 154 23.35 -27.47 1.75
N ARG A 155 23.98 -27.46 0.56
CA ARG A 155 24.09 -26.27 -0.29
C ARG A 155 22.72 -25.83 -0.82
N LEU A 156 21.90 -26.77 -1.29
CA LEU A 156 20.54 -26.50 -1.74
C LEU A 156 19.68 -25.90 -0.61
N THR A 157 19.66 -26.57 0.54
CA THR A 157 18.88 -26.16 1.71
C THR A 157 19.32 -24.79 2.22
N SER A 158 20.62 -24.51 2.23
CA SER A 158 21.17 -23.20 2.60
C SER A 158 20.76 -22.10 1.61
N ALA A 159 20.81 -22.38 0.30
CA ALA A 159 20.37 -21.45 -0.73
C ALA A 159 18.87 -21.10 -0.59
N ILE A 160 18.01 -22.12 -0.40
CA ILE A 160 16.56 -21.92 -0.17
C ILE A 160 16.32 -21.12 1.11
N LYS A 161 17.03 -21.45 2.21
CA LYS A 161 16.88 -20.74 3.48
C LYS A 161 17.35 -19.29 3.40
N ASN A 162 18.42 -19.01 2.65
CA ASN A 162 18.90 -17.65 2.39
C ASN A 162 17.88 -16.85 1.57
N TYR A 163 17.31 -17.46 0.53
CA TYR A 163 16.22 -16.85 -0.26
C TYR A 163 15.00 -16.52 0.61
N MET A 164 14.56 -17.46 1.45
CA MET A 164 13.45 -17.24 2.39
C MET A 164 13.76 -16.14 3.41
N THR A 165 14.97 -16.12 3.99
CA THR A 165 15.38 -15.14 5.01
C THR A 165 15.55 -13.74 4.42
N SER A 166 16.15 -13.61 3.24
CA SER A 166 16.27 -12.34 2.52
C SER A 166 14.89 -11.74 2.23
N THR A 167 13.96 -12.58 1.74
CA THR A 167 12.59 -12.16 1.46
C THR A 167 11.81 -11.81 2.74
N GLN A 168 11.91 -12.63 3.80
CA GLN A 168 11.20 -12.45 5.06
C GLN A 168 11.68 -11.24 5.88
N SER A 169 12.99 -10.98 5.89
CA SER A 169 13.57 -9.79 6.54
C SER A 169 13.10 -8.49 5.89
N SER A 170 12.71 -8.54 4.61
CA SER A 170 12.11 -7.43 3.88
C SER A 170 10.61 -7.26 4.18
N LEU A 171 9.83 -8.35 4.34
CA LEU A 171 8.38 -8.26 4.60
C LEU A 171 8.01 -7.71 5.98
N ALA A 172 8.63 -8.22 7.05
CA ALA A 172 8.20 -7.90 8.42
C ALA A 172 8.22 -6.38 8.72
N PRO A 173 9.31 -5.64 8.42
CA PRO A 173 9.32 -4.19 8.60
C PRO A 173 8.46 -3.47 7.56
N ARG A 174 8.32 -3.98 6.32
CA ARG A 174 7.54 -3.32 5.25
C ARG A 174 6.03 -3.41 5.47
N ALA A 175 5.51 -4.54 5.96
CA ALA A 175 4.10 -4.69 6.31
C ALA A 175 3.70 -3.77 7.48
N GLU A 176 4.57 -3.67 8.48
CA GLU A 176 4.35 -2.81 9.64
C GLU A 176 4.52 -1.32 9.29
N GLN A 177 5.52 -0.98 8.45
CA GLN A 177 5.68 0.37 7.91
C GLN A 177 4.53 0.79 6.99
N MET A 178 3.94 -0.09 6.19
CA MET A 178 2.75 0.27 5.40
C MET A 178 1.59 0.67 6.30
N LYS A 179 1.32 -0.11 7.35
CA LYS A 179 0.22 0.19 8.28
C LYS A 179 0.46 1.50 9.04
N LYS A 180 1.70 1.77 9.44
CA LYS A 180 2.06 2.96 10.21
C LYS A 180 2.27 4.20 9.34
N ASN A 181 2.81 4.08 8.12
CA ASN A 181 3.04 5.20 7.22
C ASN A 181 1.78 5.64 6.50
N ALA A 182 0.89 4.73 6.11
CA ALA A 182 -0.42 5.12 5.59
C ALA A 182 -1.18 5.96 6.64
N TYR A 183 -1.24 5.48 7.89
CA TYR A 183 -1.92 6.23 8.95
C TYR A 183 -1.18 7.53 9.32
N ARG A 184 0.16 7.54 9.39
CA ARG A 184 0.96 8.71 9.77
C ARG A 184 1.08 9.77 8.66
N ALA A 185 0.95 9.39 7.39
CA ALA A 185 0.92 10.33 6.27
C ALA A 185 -0.49 10.87 6.00
N VAL A 186 -1.53 10.02 6.16
CA VAL A 186 -2.92 10.39 5.84
C VAL A 186 -3.57 11.25 6.93
N THR A 187 -3.29 10.97 8.21
CA THR A 187 -3.87 11.71 9.34
C THR A 187 -3.60 13.23 9.27
N PRO A 188 -2.37 13.72 9.03
CA PRO A 188 -2.13 15.16 8.95
C PRO A 188 -2.80 15.83 7.74
N VAL A 189 -2.96 15.11 6.62
CA VAL A 189 -3.63 15.62 5.41
C VAL A 189 -5.15 15.75 5.62
N LEU A 190 -5.77 14.78 6.29
CA LEU A 190 -7.20 14.86 6.64
C LEU A 190 -7.48 15.95 7.67
N ILE A 191 -6.62 16.10 8.68
CA ILE A 191 -6.76 17.15 9.69
C ILE A 191 -6.58 18.53 9.03
N SER A 192 -5.57 18.71 8.17
CA SER A 192 -5.35 19.99 7.50
C SER A 192 -6.50 20.36 6.56
N LEU A 193 -7.06 19.38 5.84
CA LEU A 193 -8.25 19.59 5.00
C LEU A 193 -9.46 20.02 5.82
N ALA A 194 -9.73 19.36 6.95
CA ALA A 194 -10.85 19.72 7.83
C ALA A 194 -10.69 21.14 8.41
N VAL A 195 -9.49 21.49 8.87
CA VAL A 195 -9.18 22.84 9.39
C VAL A 195 -9.34 23.90 8.29
N MET A 196 -8.85 23.62 7.07
CA MET A 196 -9.01 24.52 5.92
C MET A 196 -10.48 24.77 5.60
N ILE A 197 -11.31 23.71 5.56
CA ILE A 197 -12.76 23.84 5.33
C ILE A 197 -13.41 24.67 6.45
N ALA A 198 -13.05 24.41 7.71
CA ALA A 198 -13.59 25.15 8.85
C ALA A 198 -13.26 26.65 8.77
N ILE A 199 -12.01 27.02 8.42
CA ILE A 199 -11.60 28.42 8.24
C ILE A 199 -12.40 29.09 7.12
N VAL A 200 -12.59 28.41 5.97
CA VAL A 200 -13.35 28.95 4.85
C VAL A 200 -14.82 29.17 5.22
N LEU A 201 -15.44 28.24 5.96
CA LEU A 201 -16.81 28.40 6.47
C LEU A 201 -16.93 29.54 7.47
N MET A 202 -15.94 29.69 8.36
CA MET A 202 -15.87 30.80 9.31
C MET A 202 -15.77 32.15 8.56
N LEU A 203 -14.90 32.23 7.56
CA LEU A 203 -14.72 33.43 6.74
C LEU A 203 -15.99 33.77 5.95
N TYR A 204 -16.69 32.76 5.42
CA TYR A 204 -17.99 32.93 4.78
C TYR A 204 -19.03 33.49 5.74
N TYR A 205 -19.09 32.95 6.97
CA TYR A 205 -19.98 33.45 8.01
C TYR A 205 -19.69 34.93 8.34
N PHE A 206 -18.42 35.29 8.55
CA PHE A 206 -18.01 36.67 8.80
C PHE A 206 -18.39 37.61 7.65
N MET A 207 -18.03 37.26 6.41
CA MET A 207 -18.34 38.07 5.24
C MET A 207 -19.85 38.22 5.03
N SER A 208 -20.62 37.16 5.28
CA SER A 208 -22.08 37.21 5.14
C SER A 208 -22.74 38.10 6.20
N VAL A 209 -22.33 37.97 7.47
CA VAL A 209 -22.94 38.70 8.59
C VAL A 209 -22.50 40.15 8.64
N TYR A 210 -21.20 40.43 8.48
CA TYR A 210 -20.64 41.76 8.71
C TYR A 210 -20.51 42.62 7.45
N CYS A 211 -20.46 42.03 6.25
CA CYS A 211 -20.35 42.79 5.01
C CYS A 211 -21.63 42.69 4.17
N VAL A 212 -22.04 41.47 3.79
CA VAL A 212 -23.11 41.29 2.79
C VAL A 212 -24.48 41.70 3.34
N ASN A 213 -24.86 41.24 4.53
CA ASN A 213 -26.16 41.56 5.15
C ASN A 213 -26.36 43.06 5.42
N PRO A 214 -25.43 43.79 6.05
CA PRO A 214 -25.60 45.22 6.29
C PRO A 214 -25.65 46.02 4.99
N ILE A 215 -24.81 45.70 3.99
CA ILE A 215 -24.89 46.34 2.66
C ILE A 215 -26.26 46.11 2.01
N LEU A 216 -26.80 44.90 2.10
CA LEU A 216 -28.12 44.60 1.53
C LEU A 216 -29.23 45.40 2.23
N ARG A 217 -29.15 45.54 3.56
CA ARG A 217 -30.10 46.33 4.35
C ARG A 217 -29.98 47.83 4.07
N MET A 218 -28.76 48.36 3.96
CA MET A 218 -28.52 49.76 3.60
C MET A 218 -29.03 50.06 2.19
N ASN A 219 -28.74 49.19 1.21
CA ASN A 219 -29.23 49.37 -0.15
C ASN A 219 -30.76 49.35 -0.22
N LYS A 220 -31.41 48.45 0.55
CA LYS A 220 -32.88 48.43 0.64
C LYS A 220 -33.43 49.69 1.31
N GLY A 221 -32.86 50.09 2.46
CA GLY A 221 -33.28 51.31 3.16
C GLY A 221 -33.09 52.58 2.33
N LEU A 222 -32.03 52.64 1.53
CA LEU A 222 -31.78 53.76 0.61
C LEU A 222 -32.80 53.77 -0.54
N GLY A 223 -33.12 52.60 -1.09
CA GLY A 223 -34.18 52.44 -2.09
C GLY A 223 -35.56 52.85 -1.57
N ASP A 224 -35.87 52.51 -0.32
CA ASP A 224 -37.12 52.88 0.36
C ASP A 224 -37.17 54.41 0.63
N TYR A 225 -36.06 55.04 1.00
CA TYR A 225 -35.95 56.50 1.12
C TYR A 225 -36.14 57.22 -0.22
N LEU A 226 -35.51 56.73 -1.29
CA LEU A 226 -35.61 57.29 -2.64
C LEU A 226 -37.02 57.15 -3.25
N SER A 227 -37.67 56.00 -3.07
CA SER A 227 -38.97 55.72 -3.69
C SER A 227 -40.16 56.23 -2.88
N PHE A 228 -40.09 56.17 -1.55
CA PHE A 228 -41.25 56.39 -0.69
C PHE A 228 -41.05 57.54 0.32
N ARG A 229 -39.90 58.25 0.28
CA ARG A 229 -39.51 59.30 1.25
C ARG A 229 -39.52 58.84 2.71
N VAL A 230 -39.54 57.51 2.96
CA VAL A 230 -39.53 56.92 4.31
C VAL A 230 -38.16 57.17 4.94
N PRO A 231 -38.08 57.60 6.22
CA PRO A 231 -36.80 57.86 6.86
C PRO A 231 -35.90 56.62 6.84
N PHE A 232 -34.63 56.84 6.49
CA PHE A 232 -33.59 55.82 6.46
C PHE A 232 -33.30 55.35 7.89
N VAL A 233 -33.99 54.30 8.34
CA VAL A 233 -33.80 53.69 9.66
C VAL A 233 -33.22 52.31 9.48
N VAL A 234 -31.90 52.25 9.26
CA VAL A 234 -31.19 50.97 9.23
C VAL A 234 -30.72 50.66 10.65
N LYS A 235 -31.53 49.85 11.37
CA LYS A 235 -31.08 49.14 12.57
C LYS A 235 -30.14 48.04 12.11
N ALA A 236 -28.85 48.33 12.07
CA ALA A 236 -27.85 47.34 11.78
C ALA A 236 -26.75 47.44 12.83
N ASP A 237 -26.36 46.28 13.35
CA ASP A 237 -25.08 46.01 13.98
C ASP A 237 -23.95 46.21 12.94
N CYS A 238 -23.91 47.37 12.30
CA CYS A 238 -22.81 47.76 11.43
C CYS A 238 -21.61 48.02 12.32
N LYS A 239 -20.52 47.29 12.10
CA LYS A 239 -19.22 47.55 12.73
C LYS A 239 -18.25 48.08 11.69
N ASP A 240 -17.26 48.82 12.16
CA ASP A 240 -16.14 49.35 11.39
C ASP A 240 -16.63 50.17 10.16
N GLU A 241 -16.09 49.88 8.97
CA GLU A 241 -16.34 50.63 7.74
C GLU A 241 -17.81 50.70 7.31
N MET A 242 -18.63 49.72 7.70
CA MET A 242 -20.06 49.72 7.39
C MET A 242 -20.84 50.71 8.25
N LEU A 243 -20.36 51.01 9.47
CA LEU A 243 -20.93 52.05 10.32
C LEU A 243 -20.61 53.43 9.74
N GLU A 244 -19.34 53.66 9.38
CA GLU A 244 -18.91 54.92 8.81
C GLU A 244 -19.64 55.22 7.49
N LEU A 245 -19.86 54.21 6.66
CA LEU A 245 -20.66 54.34 5.45
C LEU A 245 -22.11 54.72 5.75
N LYS A 246 -22.70 54.16 6.81
CA LYS A 246 -24.07 54.48 7.23
C LYS A 246 -24.16 55.93 7.71
N GLU A 247 -23.23 56.37 8.54
CA GLU A 247 -23.18 57.75 9.04
C GLU A 247 -22.97 58.77 7.91
N LYS A 248 -22.08 58.47 6.94
CA LYS A 248 -21.91 59.28 5.73
C LYS A 248 -23.18 59.38 4.90
N ILE A 249 -23.99 58.32 4.82
CA ILE A 249 -25.29 58.35 4.14
C ILE A 249 -26.31 59.20 4.92
N GLU A 250 -26.40 59.03 6.24
CA GLU A 250 -27.33 59.79 7.08
C GLU A 250 -27.03 61.30 7.09
N THR A 251 -25.75 61.67 7.16
CA THR A 251 -25.30 63.07 7.06
C THR A 251 -25.65 63.67 5.70
N LEU A 252 -25.41 62.93 4.60
CA LEU A 252 -25.72 63.39 3.24
C LEU A 252 -27.23 63.55 3.03
N ILE A 253 -28.05 62.64 3.58
CA ILE A 253 -29.51 62.78 3.62
C ILE A 253 -29.92 64.04 4.39
N THR A 254 -29.30 64.32 5.53
CA THR A 254 -29.61 65.50 6.36
C THR A 254 -29.25 66.81 5.66
N ILE A 255 -28.07 66.88 5.03
CA ILE A 255 -27.65 68.01 4.21
C ILE A 255 -28.61 68.22 3.02
N SER A 256 -29.03 67.15 2.35
CA SER A 256 -29.97 67.24 1.22
C SER A 256 -31.36 67.78 1.60
N LYS A 257 -31.73 67.70 2.89
CA LYS A 257 -32.98 68.25 3.42
C LYS A 257 -32.87 69.72 3.81
N GLN A 258 -31.67 70.26 4.04
CA GLN A 258 -31.50 71.67 4.32
C GLN A 258 -31.63 72.48 3.01
N PRO A 259 -32.48 73.52 2.95
CA PRO A 259 -32.56 74.36 1.78
C PRO A 259 -31.21 75.04 1.57
N LYS A 260 -30.69 75.01 0.33
CA LYS A 260 -29.52 75.82 -0.04
C LYS A 260 -29.84 77.27 0.31
N ALA A 261 -29.06 77.85 1.22
CA ALA A 261 -29.04 79.29 1.46
C ALA A 261 -28.56 80.02 0.21
#